data_AF-A0A133KX16-F1
#
_entry.id   AF-A0A133KX16-F1
#
_cell.length_a   1.000
_cell.length_b   1.000
_cell.length_c   1.000
_cell.angle_alpha   90.00
_cell.angle_beta   90.00
_cell.angle_gamma   90.00
#
_symmetry.space_group_name_H-M   'P 1'
#
loop_
_entity.id
_entity.type
_entity.pdbx_description
1 polymer ?
#
loop_
_entity_poly.entity_id
_entity_poly.type
_entity_poly.pdbx_seq_one_letter_code
_entity_poly.pdbx_strand_id
1 'polypeptide(L)'
;FLVFHIYETRIQMAFGKELNFDLMANLLANRWMLAWYIIGTVAAVFHFANGLWSFLVSWGITQSRRSQQISTYVMVVVFVLLSVVGVRALLAFA
;
A
#
# COMPACT_ATOMS: atom_id res chain seq x y z
N PHE A 1 2.19 -0.29 10.69
CA PHE A 1 1.90 0.75 9.70
C PHE A 1 0.46 1.27 9.81
N LEU A 2 -0.57 0.45 9.53
CA LEU A 2 -1.98 0.91 9.41
C LEU A 2 -2.50 1.71 10.62
N VAL A 3 -2.32 1.20 11.85
CA VAL A 3 -2.78 1.91 13.06
C VAL A 3 -2.16 3.30 13.15
N PHE A 4 -0.84 3.40 12.98
CA PHE A 4 -0.12 4.67 12.99
C PHE A 4 -0.57 5.59 11.84
N HIS A 5 -0.68 5.05 10.63
CA HIS A 5 -1.09 5.79 9.44
C HIS A 5 -2.50 6.39 9.60
N ILE A 6 -3.47 5.60 10.07
CA ILE A 6 -4.85 6.06 10.32
C ILE A 6 -4.87 7.05 11.48
N TYR A 7 -4.09 6.82 12.54
CA TYR A 7 -4.01 7.75 13.66
C TYR A 7 -3.55 9.14 13.19
N GLU A 8 -2.41 9.22 12.49
CA GLU A 8 -1.84 10.49 12.02
C GLU A 8 -2.69 11.19 10.95
N THR A 9 -3.28 10.45 10.01
CA THR A 9 -3.92 11.05 8.81
C THR A 9 -5.45 11.13 8.87
N ARG A 10 -6.09 10.45 9.82
CA ARG A 10 -7.56 10.42 9.94
C ARG A 10 -8.04 10.79 11.33
N ILE A 11 -7.47 10.20 12.38
CA ILE A 11 -7.90 10.47 13.75
C ILE A 11 -7.50 11.89 14.15
N GLN A 12 -6.24 12.29 13.95
CA GLN A 12 -5.81 13.67 14.20
C GLN A 12 -6.61 14.69 13.39
N MET A 13 -6.96 14.35 12.14
CA MET A 13 -7.81 15.19 11.30
C MET A 13 -9.22 15.37 11.88
N ALA A 14 -9.81 14.30 12.42
CA ALA A 14 -11.09 14.38 13.12
C ALA A 14 -11.01 15.26 14.39
N PHE A 15 -9.83 15.40 15.00
CA PHE A 15 -9.57 16.31 16.12
C PHE A 15 -9.15 17.73 15.71
N GLY A 16 -9.26 18.08 14.42
CA GLY A 16 -9.04 19.44 13.92
C GLY A 16 -7.63 19.73 13.41
N LYS A 17 -6.73 18.74 13.36
CA LYS A 17 -5.43 18.89 12.70
C LYS A 17 -5.61 18.85 11.18
N GLU A 18 -5.08 19.84 10.45
CA GLU A 18 -5.21 19.83 9.00
C GLU A 18 -4.41 18.68 8.36
N LEU A 19 -5.05 18.00 7.41
CA LEU A 19 -4.39 17.02 6.53
C LEU A 19 -3.88 17.75 5.28
N ASN A 20 -2.62 18.16 5.30
CA ASN A 20 -1.99 18.91 4.22
C ASN A 20 -0.61 18.33 3.84
N PHE A 21 0.04 18.95 2.85
CA PHE A 21 1.36 18.53 2.38
C PHE A 21 2.43 18.61 3.48
N ASP A 22 2.43 19.69 4.27
CA ASP A 22 3.43 19.94 5.31
C ASP A 22 3.39 18.87 6.42
N LEU A 23 2.20 18.36 6.76
CA LEU A 23 2.08 17.23 7.67
C LEU A 23 2.89 16.02 7.18
N MET A 24 2.75 15.67 5.91
CA MET A 24 3.45 14.53 5.32
C MET A 24 4.95 14.79 5.20
N ALA A 25 5.35 15.99 4.77
CA ALA A 25 6.76 16.38 4.65
C ALA A 25 7.49 16.30 6.00
N ASN A 26 6.88 16.86 7.06
CA ASN A 26 7.47 16.82 8.41
C ASN A 26 7.57 15.39 8.96
N LEU A 27 6.56 14.55 8.71
CA LEU A 27 6.56 13.17 9.20
C LEU A 27 7.63 12.32 8.50
N LEU A 28 7.77 12.48 7.18
CA LEU A 28 8.68 11.71 6.35
C LEU A 28 10.13 12.22 6.37
N ALA A 29 10.38 13.43 6.87
CA ALA A 29 11.74 13.95 7.10
C ALA A 29 12.56 13.08 8.09
N ASN A 30 11.90 12.29 8.95
CA ASN A 30 12.57 11.30 9.79
C ASN A 30 12.86 10.02 8.99
N ARG A 31 14.14 9.69 8.80
CA ARG A 31 14.59 8.49 8.06
C ARG A 31 13.95 7.17 8.52
N TRP A 32 13.67 7.03 9.81
CA TRP A 32 13.02 5.83 10.36
C TRP A 32 11.55 5.78 10.00
N MET A 33 10.89 6.94 9.95
CA MET A 33 9.50 7.05 9.55
C MET A 33 9.34 6.84 8.04
N LEU A 34 10.24 7.37 7.23
CA LEU A 34 10.30 7.09 5.80
C LEU A 34 10.43 5.58 5.54
N ALA A 35 11.38 4.90 6.22
CA ALA A 35 11.55 3.46 6.09
C ALA A 35 10.30 2.68 6.55
N TRP A 36 9.68 3.09 7.66
CA TRP A 36 8.43 2.50 8.16
C TRP A 36 7.28 2.64 7.16
N TYR A 37 7.15 3.79 6.51
CA TYR A 37 6.14 4.03 5.48
C TYR A 37 6.42 3.24 4.20
N ILE A 38 7.69 3.11 3.78
CA ILE A 38 8.05 2.28 2.63
C ILE A 38 7.66 0.82 2.87
N ILE A 39 8.07 0.23 4.00
CA ILE A 39 7.76 -1.16 4.36
C ILE A 39 6.23 -1.33 4.47
N GLY A 40 5.56 -0.39 5.14
CA GLY A 40 4.12 -0.41 5.33
C GLY A 40 3.32 -0.34 4.04
N THR A 41 3.69 0.56 3.12
CA THR A 41 3.06 0.69 1.82
C THR A 41 3.26 -0.56 0.98
N VAL A 42 4.48 -1.10 0.90
CA VAL A 42 4.75 -2.33 0.15
C VAL A 42 3.96 -3.52 0.73
N ALA A 43 3.91 -3.65 2.07
CA ALA A 43 3.13 -4.69 2.73
C ALA A 43 1.61 -4.56 2.45
N ALA A 44 1.07 -3.33 2.44
CA ALA A 44 -0.33 -3.08 2.13
C ALA A 44 -0.66 -3.41 0.66
N VAL A 45 0.23 -3.06 -0.28
CA VAL A 45 0.07 -3.41 -1.71
C VAL A 45 0.18 -4.91 -1.92
N PHE A 46 1.11 -5.59 -1.24
CA PHE A 46 1.21 -7.05 -1.27
C PHE A 46 -0.07 -7.71 -0.74
N HIS A 47 -0.56 -7.27 0.43
CA HIS A 47 -1.80 -7.76 1.00
C HIS A 47 -2.99 -7.58 0.04
N PHE A 48 -3.09 -6.41 -0.60
CA PHE A 48 -4.13 -6.13 -1.59
C PHE A 48 -4.04 -7.07 -2.81
N ALA A 49 -2.87 -7.18 -3.45
CA ALA A 49 -2.69 -8.00 -4.64
C ALA A 49 -2.90 -9.51 -4.34
N ASN A 50 -2.36 -9.99 -3.21
CA ASN A 50 -2.54 -11.37 -2.78
C ASN A 50 -3.99 -11.66 -2.35
N GLY A 51 -4.64 -10.71 -1.70
CA GLY A 51 -6.06 -10.79 -1.32
C GLY A 51 -6.96 -10.87 -2.54
N LEU A 52 -6.73 -10.03 -3.55
CA LEU A 52 -7.49 -10.05 -4.79
C LEU A 52 -7.26 -11.36 -5.57
N TRP A 53 -6.00 -11.84 -5.64
CA TRP A 53 -5.71 -13.16 -6.19
C TRP A 53 -6.47 -14.28 -5.46
N SER A 54 -6.39 -14.31 -4.13
CA SER A 54 -7.03 -15.34 -3.31
C SER A 54 -8.55 -15.30 -3.43
N PHE A 55 -9.15 -14.10 -3.50
CA PHE A 55 -10.57 -13.90 -3.75
C PHE A 55 -10.98 -14.51 -5.10
N LEU A 56 -10.28 -14.19 -6.19
CA LEU A 56 -10.58 -14.72 -7.52
C LEU A 56 -10.53 -16.26 -7.57
N VAL A 57 -9.60 -16.88 -6.83
CA VAL A 57 -9.49 -18.34 -6.75
C VAL A 57 -10.61 -18.94 -5.89
N SER A 58 -10.73 -18.48 -4.64
CA SER A 58 -11.64 -19.07 -3.65
C SER A 58 -13.12 -18.87 -3.97
N TRP A 59 -13.47 -17.81 -4.71
CA TRP A 59 -14.85 -17.49 -5.07
C TRP A 59 -15.30 -18.06 -6.42
N GLY A 60 -14.52 -18.94 -7.06
CA GLY A 60 -15.00 -19.57 -8.29
C GLY A 60 -14.62 -18.85 -9.59
N ILE A 61 -13.93 -17.71 -9.54
CA ILE A 61 -13.74 -16.84 -10.74
C ILE A 61 -12.61 -17.38 -11.63
N THR A 62 -11.47 -17.79 -11.05
CA THR A 62 -10.34 -18.40 -11.79
C THR A 62 -10.17 -19.87 -11.43
N GLN A 63 -10.89 -20.77 -12.11
CA GLN A 63 -10.96 -22.19 -11.76
C GLN A 63 -9.90 -23.07 -12.45
N SER A 64 -9.66 -22.84 -13.73
CA SER A 64 -8.69 -23.64 -14.47
C SER A 64 -7.25 -23.33 -14.03
N ARG A 65 -6.35 -24.31 -14.12
CA ARG A 65 -4.91 -24.12 -13.88
C ARG A 65 -4.35 -22.96 -14.70
N ARG A 66 -4.76 -22.84 -15.97
CA ARG A 66 -4.34 -21.75 -16.86
C ARG A 66 -4.84 -20.40 -16.35
N SER A 67 -6.10 -20.27 -15.95
CA SER A 67 -6.64 -19.01 -15.43
C SER A 67 -5.98 -18.59 -14.11
N GLN A 68 -5.65 -19.53 -13.23
CA GLN A 68 -4.93 -19.22 -11.99
C GLN A 68 -3.49 -18.75 -12.26
N GLN A 69 -2.79 -19.39 -13.20
CA GLN A 69 -1.45 -18.94 -13.63
C GLN A 69 -1.47 -17.52 -14.21
N ILE A 70 -2.43 -17.23 -15.10
CA ILE A 70 -2.61 -15.88 -15.64
C ILE A 70 -2.91 -14.89 -14.51
N SER A 71 -3.85 -15.23 -13.62
CA SER A 71 -4.19 -14.41 -12.45
C SER A 71 -2.97 -14.12 -11.58
N THR A 72 -2.11 -15.11 -11.34
CA THR A 72 -0.84 -14.91 -10.61
C THR A 72 0.05 -13.88 -11.31
N TYR A 73 0.29 -14.01 -12.61
CA TYR A 73 1.13 -13.04 -13.33
C TYR A 73 0.54 -11.63 -13.30
N VAL A 74 -0.78 -11.49 -13.48
CA VAL A 74 -1.46 -10.19 -13.41
C VAL A 74 -1.30 -9.58 -12.01
N MET A 75 -1.53 -10.35 -10.95
CA MET A 75 -1.45 -9.86 -9.57
C MET A 75 -0.01 -9.52 -9.15
N VAL A 76 0.98 -10.26 -9.65
CA VAL A 76 2.41 -9.91 -9.48
C VAL A 76 2.72 -8.58 -10.16
N VAL A 77 2.25 -8.36 -11.39
CA VAL A 77 2.44 -7.08 -12.10
C VAL A 77 1.78 -5.93 -11.33
N VAL A 78 0.53 -6.12 -10.86
CA VAL A 78 -0.17 -5.13 -10.03
C VAL A 78 0.63 -4.81 -8.76
N PHE A 79 1.13 -5.83 -8.06
CA PHE A 79 1.96 -5.64 -6.86
C PHE A 79 3.21 -4.82 -7.16
N VAL A 80 3.96 -5.16 -8.22
CA VAL A 80 5.21 -4.48 -8.56
C VAL A 80 4.94 -3.03 -8.97
N LEU A 81 3.99 -2.78 -9.87
CA LEU A 81 3.70 -1.43 -10.37
C LEU A 81 3.23 -0.50 -9.24
N LEU A 82 2.27 -0.95 -8.43
CA LEU A 82 1.78 -0.14 -7.31
C LEU A 82 2.85 0.07 -6.23
N SER A 83 3.70 -0.93 -5.97
CA SER A 83 4.83 -0.76 -5.05
C SER A 83 5.82 0.28 -5.57
N VAL A 84 6.17 0.25 -6.86
CA VAL A 84 7.07 1.25 -7.47
C VAL A 84 6.48 2.65 -7.38
N VAL A 85 5.20 2.83 -7.72
CA VAL A 85 4.53 4.14 -7.64
C VAL A 85 4.48 4.64 -6.19
N GLY A 86 4.06 3.79 -5.25
CA GLY A 86 3.97 4.14 -3.83
C GLY A 86 5.32 4.50 -3.21
N VAL A 87 6.37 3.71 -3.49
CA VAL A 87 7.72 4.00 -3.00
C VAL A 87 8.28 5.27 -3.63
N ARG A 88 8.08 5.50 -4.94
CA ARG A 88 8.49 6.75 -5.60
C ARG A 88 7.80 7.97 -4.99
N ALA A 89 6.51 7.88 -4.69
CA ALA A 89 5.78 8.97 -4.05
C ALA A 89 6.34 9.29 -2.66
N LEU A 90 6.70 8.28 -1.86
CA LEU A 90 7.33 8.48 -0.55
C LEU A 90 8.73 9.10 -0.66
N LEU A 91 9.55 8.62 -1.61
CA LEU A 91 10.88 9.15 -1.85
C LEU A 91 10.89 10.59 -2.38
N ALA A 92 9.78 11.07 -2.95
CA ALA A 92 9.66 12.47 -3.38
C ALA A 92 9.56 13.45 -2.20
N PHE A 93 9.36 12.97 -0.97
CA PHE A 93 9.40 13.78 0.26
C PHE A 93 10.78 13.78 0.95
N ALA A 94 11.75 13.02 0.43
CA ALA A 94 13.06 12.82 1.05
C ALA A 94 14.14 13.77 0.50
#